data_AF-A0A2M6XXG2-F1
#
_entry.id   AF-A0A2M6XXG2-F1
#
_cell.length_a   1.000
_cell.length_b   1.000
_cell.length_c   1.000
_cell.angle_alpha   90.00
_cell.angle_beta   90.00
_cell.angle_gamma   90.00
#
_symmetry.space_group_name_H-M   'P 1'
#
loop_
_entity.id
_entity.type
_entity.pdbx_description
1 polymer ?
#
loop_
_entity_poly.entity_id
_entity_poly.type
_entity_poly.pdbx_seq_one_letter_code
_entity_poly.pdbx_strand_id
1 'polypeptide(L)'
;MLNKRIVMLLLCAVCADPLLAETAATPIDAVRVVVNDDVITRLELAQRMQTVVQQLQKQGTQLPERGILEKQVLERMIMEKLQLQFAKENGVRVDDAQMESALQRIAQQNKFDSLAAFRSKLEKDGIDFARFREEIRGEILSVRLR
;
A
#
# COMPACT_ATOMS: atom_id res chain seq x y z
N MET A 1 13.92 -65.85 -38.84
CA MET A 1 12.49 -65.51 -39.04
C MET A 1 11.87 -65.50 -37.64
N LEU A 2 11.23 -64.47 -37.10
CA LEU A 2 10.47 -63.38 -37.70
C LEU A 2 10.24 -62.31 -36.60
N ASN A 3 10.48 -61.04 -36.95
CA ASN A 3 9.94 -59.77 -36.38
C ASN A 3 10.33 -59.38 -34.94
N LYS A 4 11.14 -58.35 -34.66
CA LYS A 4 11.24 -56.95 -35.16
C LYS A 4 9.93 -56.14 -35.04
N ARG A 5 9.98 -55.27 -34.03
CA ARG A 5 9.45 -53.89 -33.93
C ARG A 5 7.99 -53.70 -33.52
N ILE A 6 7.81 -52.52 -32.92
CA ILE A 6 6.57 -51.79 -32.60
C ILE A 6 5.96 -52.34 -31.30
N VAL A 7 5.82 -51.60 -30.19
CA VAL A 7 4.99 -50.40 -29.95
C VAL A 7 5.33 -50.00 -28.49
N MET A 8 5.95 -48.84 -28.23
CA MET A 8 5.31 -47.66 -27.59
C MET A 8 5.19 -47.72 -26.06
N LEU A 9 5.22 -46.53 -25.45
CA LEU A 9 4.93 -46.15 -24.06
C LEU A 9 6.07 -46.18 -23.03
N LEU A 10 6.64 -44.99 -22.81
CA LEU A 10 6.49 -44.23 -21.55
C LEU A 10 6.42 -45.07 -20.27
N LEU A 11 7.52 -45.10 -19.52
CA LEU A 11 7.42 -45.09 -18.06
C LEU A 11 8.55 -44.24 -17.47
N CYS A 12 8.13 -43.17 -16.82
CA CYS A 12 8.97 -42.14 -16.23
C CYS A 12 9.99 -42.69 -15.25
N ALA A 13 11.22 -42.18 -15.38
CA ALA A 13 12.17 -42.12 -14.29
C ALA A 13 11.60 -41.23 -13.18
N VAL A 14 11.51 -41.75 -11.96
CA VAL A 14 11.29 -40.96 -10.74
C VAL A 14 12.44 -41.29 -9.79
N CYS A 15 13.50 -40.50 -9.86
CA CYS A 15 14.45 -40.34 -8.76
C CYS A 15 13.81 -39.37 -7.77
N ALA A 16 13.51 -39.85 -6.57
CA ALA A 16 13.05 -39.00 -5.47
C ALA A 16 14.24 -38.68 -4.57
N ASP A 17 14.91 -37.56 -4.85
CA ASP A 17 15.86 -36.95 -3.92
C ASP A 17 15.07 -36.06 -2.94
N PRO A 18 15.19 -36.26 -1.61
CA PRO A 18 14.64 -35.32 -0.65
C PRO A 18 15.57 -34.10 -0.59
N LEU A 19 15.15 -32.99 -1.22
CA LEU A 19 15.77 -31.69 -0.99
C LEU A 19 15.58 -31.29 0.47
N LEU A 20 16.66 -31.35 1.23
CA LEU A 20 16.81 -30.69 2.53
C LEU A 20 16.63 -29.18 2.31
N ALA A 21 15.48 -28.66 2.73
CA ALA A 21 15.23 -27.24 2.79
C ALA A 21 16.05 -26.64 3.94
N GLU A 22 17.19 -26.01 3.63
CA GLU A 22 17.82 -25.05 4.53
C GLU A 22 16.85 -23.88 4.74
N THR A 23 16.14 -23.87 5.87
CA THR A 23 15.46 -22.68 6.36
C THR A 23 16.51 -21.62 6.67
N ALA A 24 16.86 -20.83 5.65
CA ALA A 24 17.65 -19.62 5.80
C ALA A 24 16.94 -18.70 6.81
N ALA A 25 17.54 -18.55 7.99
CA ALA A 25 17.04 -17.66 9.02
C ALA A 25 17.01 -16.24 8.45
N THR A 26 15.81 -15.68 8.29
CA THR A 26 15.62 -14.32 7.83
C THR A 26 16.14 -13.35 8.89
N PRO A 27 17.08 -12.45 8.56
CA PRO A 27 17.61 -11.50 9.54
C PRO A 27 16.48 -10.55 9.99
N ILE A 28 16.25 -10.50 11.30
CA ILE A 28 15.29 -9.57 11.91
C ILE A 28 15.87 -8.16 11.81
N ASP A 29 15.11 -7.24 11.22
CA ASP A 29 15.53 -5.85 11.10
C ASP A 29 15.50 -5.16 12.47
N ALA A 30 16.50 -4.32 12.73
CA ALA A 30 16.65 -3.67 14.03
C ALA A 30 16.04 -2.26 14.01
N VAL A 31 15.42 -1.90 15.12
CA VAL A 31 14.86 -0.58 15.35
C VAL A 31 15.98 0.46 15.53
N ARG A 32 15.91 1.56 14.77
CA ARG A 32 16.88 2.66 14.86
C ARG A 32 16.37 3.81 15.71
N VAL A 33 15.10 4.20 15.52
CA VAL A 33 14.40 5.28 16.23
C VAL A 33 12.90 4.96 16.35
N VAL A 34 12.28 5.35 17.46
CA VAL A 34 10.82 5.30 17.67
C VAL A 34 10.26 6.73 17.63
N VAL A 35 9.15 6.92 16.91
CA VAL A 35 8.47 8.21 16.73
C VAL A 35 7.00 8.03 17.10
N ASN A 36 6.64 8.40 18.33
CA ASN A 36 5.35 8.08 18.96
C ASN A 36 5.06 6.58 18.84
N ASP A 37 4.05 6.20 18.04
CA ASP A 37 3.61 4.83 17.84
C ASP A 37 4.24 4.14 16.60
N ASP A 38 4.99 4.87 15.76
CA ASP A 38 5.67 4.33 14.58
C ASP A 38 7.18 4.17 14.81
N VAL A 39 7.81 3.31 14.00
CA VAL A 39 9.23 2.98 14.13
C VAL A 39 9.96 3.23 12.81
N ILE A 40 11.17 3.78 12.88
CA ILE A 40 12.13 3.84 11.78
C ILE A 40 13.15 2.74 11.98
N THR A 41 13.26 1.84 11.01
CA THR A 41 14.22 0.72 11.08
C THR A 41 15.55 1.07 10.43
N ARG A 42 16.58 0.24 10.68
CA ARG A 42 17.90 0.42 10.04
C ARG A 42 17.81 0.22 8.52
N LEU A 43 17.03 -0.76 8.06
CA LEU A 43 16.88 -1.01 6.63
C LEU A 43 16.19 0.18 5.93
N GLU A 44 15.13 0.73 6.53
CA GLU A 44 14.39 1.88 5.99
C GLU A 44 15.29 3.10 5.85
N LEU A 45 16.10 3.41 6.87
CA LEU A 45 17.08 4.50 6.83
C LEU A 45 18.14 4.26 5.73
N ALA A 46 18.65 3.03 5.61
CA ALA A 46 19.65 2.69 4.59
C ALA A 46 19.11 2.85 3.16
N GLN A 47 17.87 2.41 2.92
CA GLN A 47 17.18 2.58 1.63
C GLN A 47 16.95 4.05 1.29
N ARG A 48 16.52 4.85 2.27
CA ARG A 48 16.32 6.30 2.10
C ARG A 48 17.64 7.01 1.80
N MET A 49 18.70 6.67 2.52
CA MET A 49 20.05 7.18 2.30
C MET A 49 20.55 6.89 0.89
N GLN A 50 20.37 5.66 0.40
CA GLN A 50 20.77 5.30 -0.96
C GLN A 50 20.04 6.14 -2.02
N THR A 51 18.75 6.36 -1.82
CA THR A 51 17.92 7.18 -2.72
C THR A 51 18.41 8.64 -2.75
N VAL A 52 18.68 9.23 -1.58
CA VAL A 52 19.16 10.61 -1.46
C VAL A 52 20.54 10.78 -2.07
N VAL A 53 21.45 9.83 -1.82
CA VAL A 53 22.79 9.81 -2.42
C VAL A 53 22.71 9.78 -3.95
N GLN A 54 21.90 8.89 -4.52
CA GLN A 54 21.71 8.82 -5.97
C GLN A 54 21.15 10.13 -6.55
N GLN A 55 20.24 10.79 -5.83
CA GLN A 55 19.67 12.06 -6.26
C GLN A 55 20.70 13.21 -6.23
N LEU A 56 21.50 13.30 -5.16
CA LEU A 56 22.56 14.30 -5.03
C LEU A 56 23.66 14.12 -6.10
N GLN A 57 24.02 12.86 -6.38
CA GLN A 57 24.96 12.52 -7.46
C GLN A 57 24.43 12.96 -8.82
N LYS A 58 23.15 12.71 -9.11
CA LYS A 58 22.51 13.16 -10.37
C LYS A 58 22.45 14.69 -10.49
N GLN A 59 22.34 15.40 -9.37
CA GLN A 59 22.32 16.86 -9.31
C GLN A 59 23.73 17.48 -9.33
N GLY A 60 24.79 16.66 -9.32
CA GLY A 60 26.18 17.14 -9.30
C GLY A 60 26.57 17.87 -8.00
N THR A 61 25.82 17.65 -6.91
CA THR A 61 26.09 18.27 -5.62
C THR A 61 27.14 17.44 -4.86
N GLN A 62 28.09 18.10 -4.19
CA GLN A 62 29.04 17.40 -3.33
C GLN A 62 28.30 16.72 -2.17
N LEU A 63 28.61 15.44 -1.97
CA LEU A 63 28.02 14.67 -0.88
C LEU A 63 28.61 15.15 0.45
N PRO A 64 27.78 15.52 1.43
CA PRO A 64 28.26 15.82 2.77
C PRO A 64 28.79 14.54 3.43
N GLU A 65 29.49 14.70 4.56
CA GLU A 65 29.98 13.57 5.34
C GLU A 65 28.85 12.62 5.71
N ARG A 66 29.10 11.31 5.65
CA ARG A 66 28.08 10.26 5.84
C ARG A 66 27.29 10.44 7.14
N GLY A 67 27.95 10.79 8.25
CA GLY A 67 27.27 10.99 9.53
C GLY A 67 26.32 12.20 9.53
N ILE A 68 26.70 13.28 8.84
CA ILE A 68 25.87 14.48 8.68
C ILE A 68 24.68 14.15 7.79
N LEU A 69 24.92 13.47 6.66
CA LEU A 69 23.86 13.07 5.73
C LEU A 69 22.86 12.13 6.41
N GLU A 70 23.34 11.13 7.15
CA GLU A 70 22.48 10.20 7.89
C GLU A 70 21.59 10.94 8.87
N LYS A 71 22.15 11.88 9.63
CA LYS A 71 21.38 12.71 10.57
C LYS A 71 20.30 13.53 9.86
N GLN A 72 20.65 14.19 8.75
CA GLN A 72 19.70 15.00 7.98
C GLN A 72 18.56 14.16 7.38
N VAL A 73 18.88 12.99 6.85
CA VAL A 73 17.88 12.07 6.29
C VAL A 73 16.98 11.54 7.41
N LEU A 74 17.56 11.17 8.55
CA LEU A 74 16.81 10.70 9.71
C LEU A 74 15.85 11.78 10.24
N GLU A 75 16.32 13.01 10.41
CA GLU A 75 15.47 14.15 10.83
C GLU A 75 14.30 14.37 9.86
N ARG A 76 14.57 14.29 8.55
CA ARG A 76 13.51 14.38 7.53
C ARG A 76 12.50 13.23 7.63
N MET A 77 12.97 12.00 7.82
CA MET A 77 12.09 10.84 7.99
C MET A 77 11.22 10.97 9.24
N ILE A 78 11.76 11.50 10.34
CA ILE A 78 11.01 11.76 11.57
C ILE A 78 9.91 12.79 11.29
N MET A 79 10.25 13.92 10.64
CA MET A 79 9.27 14.95 10.28
C MET A 79 8.18 14.41 9.35
N GLU A 80 8.54 13.62 8.34
CA GLU A 80 7.59 12.96 7.43
C GLU A 80 6.63 12.03 8.21
N LYS A 81 7.13 11.21 9.14
CA LYS A 81 6.28 10.35 9.98
C LYS A 81 5.39 11.16 10.93
N LEU A 82 5.92 12.22 11.56
CA LEU A 82 5.13 13.11 12.41
C LEU A 82 4.00 13.80 11.62
N GLN A 83 4.26 14.24 10.38
CA GLN A 83 3.23 14.82 9.52
C GLN A 83 2.17 13.78 9.12
N LEU A 84 2.57 12.55 8.82
CA LEU A 84 1.64 11.45 8.54
C LEU A 84 0.80 11.08 9.76
N GLN A 85 1.40 11.05 10.95
CA GLN A 85 0.68 10.84 12.20
C GLN A 85 -0.29 11.98 12.48
N PHE A 86 0.16 13.23 12.35
CA PHE A 86 -0.69 14.39 12.45
C PHE A 86 -1.86 14.31 11.45
N ALA A 87 -1.63 13.88 10.20
CA ALA A 87 -2.70 13.69 9.21
C ALA A 87 -3.66 12.53 9.55
N LYS A 88 -3.16 11.45 10.18
CA LYS A 88 -3.98 10.33 10.68
C LYS A 88 -4.82 10.76 11.89
N GLU A 89 -4.22 11.46 12.84
CA GLU A 89 -4.83 11.96 14.09
C GLU A 89 -5.84 13.09 13.82
N ASN A 90 -5.51 14.02 12.92
CA ASN A 90 -6.40 15.09 12.48
C ASN A 90 -7.38 14.63 11.38
N GLY A 91 -7.43 13.32 11.11
CA GLY A 91 -8.55 12.69 10.44
C GLY A 91 -8.66 12.95 8.94
N VAL A 92 -7.86 12.25 8.14
CA VAL A 92 -8.39 11.72 6.86
C VAL A 92 -9.30 10.53 7.17
N ARG A 93 -10.38 10.79 7.91
CA ARG A 93 -11.58 9.94 8.00
C ARG A 93 -12.71 10.74 7.37
N VAL A 94 -13.52 10.08 6.54
CA VAL A 94 -14.75 10.71 6.05
C VAL A 94 -15.73 10.72 7.22
N ASP A 95 -15.79 11.84 7.93
CA ASP A 95 -16.80 12.08 8.96
C ASP A 95 -18.21 11.93 8.37
N ASP A 96 -19.18 11.51 9.17
CA ASP A 96 -20.54 11.23 8.68
C ASP A 96 -21.18 12.47 8.05
N ALA A 97 -20.83 13.68 8.53
CA ALA A 97 -21.25 14.93 7.91
C ALA A 97 -20.63 15.15 6.52
N GLN A 98 -19.36 14.77 6.32
CA GLN A 98 -18.70 14.84 5.01
C GLN A 98 -19.26 13.80 4.04
N MET A 99 -19.59 12.61 4.55
CA MET A 99 -20.22 11.55 3.78
C MET A 99 -21.61 11.98 3.29
N GLU A 100 -22.43 12.49 4.20
CA GLU A 100 -23.77 13.01 3.90
C GLU A 100 -23.71 14.13 2.87
N SER A 101 -22.78 15.08 3.03
CA SER A 101 -22.57 16.16 2.07
C SER A 101 -22.13 15.66 0.69
N ALA A 102 -21.29 14.61 0.63
CA ALA A 102 -20.89 13.99 -0.64
C ALA A 102 -22.06 13.27 -1.32
N LEU A 103 -22.84 12.51 -0.55
CA LEU A 103 -24.04 11.83 -1.06
C LEU A 103 -25.09 12.82 -1.56
N GLN A 104 -25.29 13.95 -0.87
CA GLN A 104 -26.18 15.02 -1.33
C GLN A 104 -25.70 15.64 -2.65
N ARG A 105 -24.40 15.87 -2.82
CA ARG A 105 -23.84 16.35 -4.10
C ARG A 105 -24.07 15.36 -5.23
N ILE A 106 -23.87 14.05 -4.98
CA ILE A 106 -24.12 13.00 -5.97
C ILE A 106 -25.60 12.94 -6.33
N ALA A 107 -26.50 13.03 -5.35
CA ALA A 107 -27.95 13.09 -5.57
C ALA A 107 -28.32 14.29 -6.46
N GLN A 108 -27.80 15.48 -6.16
CA GLN A 108 -28.02 16.69 -6.97
C GLN A 108 -27.46 16.56 -8.40
N GLN A 109 -26.27 15.97 -8.56
CA GLN A 109 -25.69 15.70 -9.89
C GLN A 109 -26.56 14.73 -10.71
N ASN A 110 -27.20 13.77 -10.06
CA ASN A 110 -28.15 12.85 -10.67
C ASN A 110 -29.59 13.41 -10.74
N LYS A 111 -29.77 14.71 -10.49
CA LYS A 111 -31.05 15.45 -10.57
C LYS A 111 -32.12 15.00 -9.57
N PHE A 112 -31.70 14.60 -8.36
CA PHE A 112 -32.61 14.35 -7.25
C PHE A 112 -32.67 15.54 -6.29
N ASP A 113 -33.88 15.89 -5.85
CA ASP A 113 -34.12 17.04 -4.94
C ASP A 113 -33.67 16.77 -3.49
N SER A 114 -33.54 15.50 -3.10
CA SER A 114 -33.10 15.10 -1.77
C SER A 114 -32.37 13.77 -1.77
N LEU A 115 -31.52 13.55 -0.75
CA LEU A 115 -30.88 12.25 -0.55
C LEU A 115 -31.90 11.14 -0.29
N ALA A 116 -33.02 11.44 0.37
CA ALA A 116 -34.10 10.48 0.61
C ALA A 116 -34.73 9.98 -0.70
N ALA A 117 -34.96 10.88 -1.66
CA ALA A 117 -35.46 10.52 -2.99
C ALA A 117 -34.46 9.66 -3.77
N PHE A 118 -33.17 10.00 -3.70
CA PHE A 118 -32.10 9.23 -4.32
C PHE A 118 -31.97 7.83 -3.72
N ARG A 119 -32.01 7.71 -2.38
CA ARG A 119 -32.01 6.43 -1.67
C ARG A 119 -33.18 5.54 -2.10
N SER A 120 -34.40 6.09 -2.13
CA SER A 120 -35.58 5.33 -2.56
C SER A 120 -35.45 4.84 -4.00
N LYS A 121 -34.80 5.61 -4.88
CA LYS A 121 -34.52 5.18 -6.25
C LYS A 121 -33.51 4.03 -6.29
N LEU A 122 -32.40 4.12 -5.55
CA LEU A 122 -31.39 3.05 -5.46
C LEU A 122 -31.99 1.75 -4.93
N GLU A 123 -32.81 1.83 -3.88
CA GLU A 123 -33.49 0.66 -3.31
C GLU A 123 -34.49 0.04 -4.31
N LYS A 124 -35.22 0.86 -5.09
CA LYS A 124 -36.07 0.39 -6.19
C LYS A 124 -35.30 -0.30 -7.30
N ASP A 125 -34.06 0.13 -7.55
CA ASP A 125 -33.16 -0.45 -8.53
C ASP A 125 -32.40 -1.67 -7.97
N GLY A 126 -32.72 -2.10 -6.74
CA GLY A 126 -32.15 -3.29 -6.09
C GLY A 126 -30.77 -3.06 -5.46
N ILE A 127 -30.35 -1.81 -5.33
CA ILE A 127 -29.05 -1.44 -4.77
C ILE A 127 -29.23 -1.11 -3.28
N ASP A 128 -28.47 -1.81 -2.43
CA ASP A 128 -28.45 -1.52 -0.99
C ASP A 128 -27.71 -0.20 -0.73
N PHE A 129 -28.37 0.71 -0.01
CA PHE A 129 -27.84 2.04 0.26
C PHE A 129 -26.60 2.02 1.17
N ALA A 130 -26.51 1.08 2.11
CA ALA A 130 -25.35 0.97 2.98
C ALA A 130 -24.12 0.51 2.18
N ARG A 131 -24.27 -0.48 1.30
CA ARG A 131 -23.21 -0.90 0.36
C ARG A 131 -22.77 0.25 -0.54
N PHE A 132 -23.69 0.99 -1.13
CA PHE A 132 -23.37 2.15 -1.96
C PHE A 132 -22.58 3.22 -1.18
N ARG A 133 -22.97 3.50 0.08
CA ARG A 133 -22.24 4.42 0.95
C ARG A 133 -20.80 3.96 1.21
N GLU A 134 -20.56 2.66 1.42
CA GLU A 134 -19.22 2.12 1.58
C GLU A 134 -18.37 2.25 0.30
N GLU A 135 -18.95 2.01 -0.86
CA GLU A 135 -18.27 2.18 -2.15
C GLU A 135 -17.82 3.63 -2.36
N ILE A 136 -18.72 4.59 -2.12
CA ILE A 136 -18.38 6.03 -2.18
C ILE A 136 -17.32 6.41 -1.15
N ARG A 137 -17.32 5.79 0.04
CA ARG A 137 -16.24 6.00 1.03
C ARG A 137 -14.89 5.58 0.48
N GLY A 138 -14.82 4.41 -0.17
CA GLY A 138 -13.61 3.94 -0.84
C GLY A 138 -13.15 4.91 -1.94
N GLU A 139 -14.08 5.40 -2.75
CA GLU A 139 -13.81 6.36 -3.84
C GLU A 139 -13.26 7.70 -3.33
N ILE A 140 -13.82 8.25 -2.25
CA ILE A 140 -13.36 9.52 -1.67
C ILE A 140 -11.94 9.37 -1.09
N LEU A 141 -11.67 8.23 -0.44
CA LEU A 141 -10.35 7.95 0.12
C LEU A 141 -9.31 7.75 -1.00
N SER A 142 -9.68 7.11 -2.10
CA SER A 142 -8.76 6.90 -3.24
C SER A 142 -8.38 8.22 -3.91
N VAL A 143 -9.33 9.16 -4.08
CA VAL A 143 -9.06 10.49 -4.66
C VAL A 143 -8.15 11.34 -3.77
N ARG A 144 -8.27 11.25 -2.43
CA ARG A 144 -7.43 12.02 -1.50
C ARG A 144 -5.97 11.53 -1.41
N LEU A 145 -5.72 10.28 -1.78
CA LEU A 145 -4.38 9.69 -1.78
C LEU A 145 -3.60 9.98 -3.09
N ARG A 146 -4.24 10.62 -4.07
CA ARG A 146 -3.67 10.90 -5.38
C ARG A 146 -3.09 12.31 -5.49
#